data_AF-A0A1Y1RCI3-F1
#
_entry.id   AF-A0A1Y1RCI3-F1
#
_cell.length_a   1.000
_cell.length_b   1.000
_cell.length_c   1.000
_cell.angle_alpha   90.00
_cell.angle_beta   90.00
_cell.angle_gamma   90.00
#
_symmetry.space_group_name_H-M   'P 1'
#
loop_
_entity.id
_entity.type
_entity.pdbx_description
1 polymer ?
#
loop_
_entity_poly.entity_id
_entity_poly.type
_entity_poly.pdbx_seq_one_letter_code
_entity_poly.pdbx_strand_id
1 'polypeptide(L)'
;MLILLPLDSKDPEEAKLAHLDKVKVWGLVDLESGKVQKIDFYEDRHEIGDFIDCVVVASKYDDVWPFVEESIPVLEAPIQRYIDDVIEAFLFKELYEVKI
;
A
#
# COMPACT_ATOMS: atom_id res chain seq x y z
N MET A 1 -2.89 -12.54 0.48
CA MET A 1 -3.49 -11.23 0.17
C MET A 1 -2.36 -10.31 -0.24
N LEU A 2 -2.50 -9.63 -1.36
CA LEU A 2 -1.50 -8.73 -1.90
C LEU A 2 -1.89 -7.28 -1.66
N ILE A 3 -1.13 -6.59 -0.83
CA ILE A 3 -1.36 -5.20 -0.42
C ILE A 3 -0.29 -4.33 -1.07
N LEU A 4 -0.71 -3.34 -1.85
CA LEU A 4 0.19 -2.40 -2.51
C LEU A 4 0.41 -1.16 -1.65
N LEU A 5 1.68 -0.77 -1.47
CA LEU A 5 2.10 0.40 -0.71
C LEU A 5 2.94 1.36 -1.59
N PRO A 6 2.55 2.63 -1.73
CA PRO A 6 3.41 3.69 -2.25
C PRO A 6 4.49 4.04 -1.22
N LEU A 7 5.78 3.90 -1.55
CA LEU A 7 6.88 4.10 -0.60
C LEU A 7 7.90 5.14 -1.07
N ASP A 8 8.55 5.79 -0.10
CA ASP A 8 9.58 6.82 -0.33
C ASP A 8 11.00 6.26 -0.54
N SER A 9 11.22 4.96 -0.26
CA SER A 9 12.46 4.23 -0.44
C SER A 9 12.22 2.72 -0.46
N LYS A 10 13.22 1.95 -0.91
CA LYS A 10 13.20 0.48 -0.97
C LYS A 10 13.84 -0.21 0.23
N ASP A 11 14.16 0.55 1.27
CA ASP A 11 14.76 0.02 2.50
C ASP A 11 13.64 -0.46 3.43
N PRO A 12 13.44 -1.76 3.65
CA PRO A 12 12.31 -2.26 4.43
C PRO A 12 12.27 -1.72 5.87
N GLU A 13 13.43 -1.38 6.46
CA GLU A 13 13.51 -0.91 7.85
C GLU A 13 13.16 0.57 7.98
N GLU A 14 13.37 1.36 6.92
CA GLU A 14 13.23 2.83 6.95
C GLU A 14 12.18 3.38 5.97
N ALA A 15 11.66 2.54 5.08
CA ALA A 15 10.68 2.92 4.07
C ALA A 15 9.38 3.39 4.71
N LYS A 16 8.89 4.53 4.21
CA LYS A 16 7.66 5.16 4.67
C LYS A 16 6.66 5.24 3.55
N LEU A 17 5.39 5.12 3.94
CA LEU A 17 4.25 5.39 3.10
C LEU A 17 4.36 6.82 2.55
N ALA A 18 4.44 6.92 1.23
CA ALA A 18 4.53 8.16 0.50
C ALA A 18 3.15 8.57 -0.01
N HIS A 19 2.98 9.88 -0.22
CA HIS A 19 1.90 10.35 -1.07
C HIS A 19 2.10 9.86 -2.50
N LEU A 20 1.00 9.63 -3.24
CA LEU A 20 1.06 9.09 -4.60
C LEU A 20 1.90 9.95 -5.57
N ASP A 21 1.98 11.26 -5.35
CA ASP A 21 2.81 12.19 -6.15
C ASP A 21 4.32 12.11 -5.86
N LYS A 22 4.71 11.38 -4.82
CA LYS A 22 6.09 11.28 -4.29
C LYS A 22 6.60 9.85 -4.21
N VAL A 23 5.88 8.90 -4.81
CA VAL A 23 6.30 7.50 -4.83
C VAL A 23 7.66 7.38 -5.51
N LYS A 24 8.57 6.67 -4.84
CA LYS A 24 9.85 6.28 -5.42
C LYS A 24 9.90 4.79 -5.72
N VAL A 25 9.15 3.99 -4.97
CA VAL A 25 9.06 2.55 -5.14
C VAL A 25 7.72 2.05 -4.63
N TRP A 26 7.23 0.97 -5.20
CA TRP A 26 6.02 0.27 -4.78
C TRP A 26 6.40 -0.96 -3.98
N GLY A 27 5.91 -1.05 -2.74
CA GLY A 27 6.02 -2.25 -1.91
C GLY A 27 4.79 -3.12 -2.11
N LEU A 28 4.97 -4.36 -2.56
CA LEU A 28 3.92 -5.36 -2.64
C LEU A 28 4.08 -6.33 -1.47
N VAL A 29 3.17 -6.25 -0.50
CA VAL A 29 3.18 -7.08 0.69
C VAL A 29 2.31 -8.31 0.46
N ASP A 30 2.91 -9.50 0.59
CA ASP A 30 2.19 -10.76 0.57
C ASP A 30 1.87 -11.21 2.00
N LEU A 31 0.57 -11.21 2.31
CA LEU A 31 0.02 -11.53 3.62
C LEU A 31 -0.77 -12.84 3.55
N GLU A 32 -0.30 -13.85 4.29
CA GLU A 32 -1.00 -15.14 4.44
C GLU A 32 -1.26 -15.43 5.91
N SER A 33 -2.50 -15.82 6.24
CA SER A 33 -2.92 -16.18 7.60
C SER A 33 -2.53 -15.13 8.66
N GLY A 34 -2.62 -13.85 8.30
CA GLY A 34 -2.29 -12.72 9.17
C GLY A 34 -0.79 -12.47 9.37
N LYS A 35 0.08 -13.06 8.53
CA LYS A 35 1.54 -12.91 8.61
C LYS A 35 2.11 -12.51 7.26
N VAL A 36 3.04 -11.56 7.28
CA VAL A 36 3.82 -11.17 6.10
C VAL A 36 4.70 -12.34 5.70
N GLN A 37 4.55 -12.82 4.48
CA GLN A 37 5.40 -13.85 3.88
C GLN A 37 6.61 -13.22 3.19
N LYS A 38 6.37 -12.13 2.45
CA LYS A 38 7.40 -11.37 1.74
C LYS A 38 6.93 -9.95 1.43
N ILE A 39 7.90 -9.09 1.11
CA ILE A 39 7.68 -7.76 0.56
C ILE A 39 8.55 -7.66 -0.69
N ASP A 40 7.92 -7.52 -1.85
CA ASP A 40 8.60 -7.27 -3.11
C ASP A 40 8.57 -5.77 -3.42
N PHE A 41 9.63 -5.25 -4.04
CA PHE A 41 9.75 -3.83 -4.37
C PHE A 41 9.86 -3.63 -5.88
N TYR A 42 9.06 -2.71 -6.42
CA TYR A 42 8.97 -2.41 -7.86
C TYR A 42 9.15 -0.92 -8.12
N GLU A 43 9.91 -0.55 -9.15
CA GLU A 43 10.03 0.87 -9.54
C GLU A 43 8.76 1.34 -10.27
N ASP A 44 8.10 0.44 -11.00
CA ASP A 44 6.83 0.68 -11.68
C ASP A 44 5.79 -0.35 -11.24
N ARG A 45 4.62 0.12 -10.77
CA ARG A 45 3.52 -0.77 -10.36
C ARG A 45 3.00 -1.64 -11.50
N HIS A 46 3.18 -1.23 -12.77
CA HIS A 46 2.74 -2.02 -13.92
C HIS A 46 3.59 -3.27 -14.15
N GLU A 47 4.71 -3.42 -13.44
CA GLU A 47 5.51 -4.66 -13.41
C GLU A 47 4.83 -5.76 -12.58
N ILE A 48 3.85 -5.40 -11.75
CA ILE A 48 3.10 -6.32 -10.90
C ILE A 48 2.05 -7.02 -11.76
N GLY A 49 2.29 -8.31 -12.06
CA GLY A 49 1.36 -9.15 -12.82
C GLY A 49 0.28 -9.84 -11.98
N ASP A 50 0.40 -9.76 -10.65
CA ASP A 50 -0.51 -10.40 -9.71
C ASP A 50 -1.75 -9.53 -9.42
N PHE A 51 -2.85 -10.16 -9.00
CA PHE A 51 -4.05 -9.45 -8.58
C PHE A 51 -3.84 -8.76 -7.23
N ILE A 52 -3.89 -7.44 -7.24
CA ILE A 52 -3.75 -6.60 -6.04
C ILE A 52 -5.09 -6.56 -5.31
N ASP A 53 -5.12 -6.99 -4.05
CA ASP A 53 -6.34 -7.05 -3.24
C ASP A 53 -6.75 -5.66 -2.72
N CYS A 54 -5.78 -4.80 -2.42
CA CYS A 54 -6.00 -3.40 -2.10
C CYS A 54 -4.71 -2.58 -2.21
N VAL A 55 -4.87 -1.26 -2.30
CA VAL A 55 -3.79 -0.28 -2.12
C VAL A 55 -4.03 0.50 -0.83
N VAL A 56 -2.97 0.73 -0.05
CA VAL A 56 -3.01 1.62 1.12
C VAL A 56 -2.29 2.91 0.78
N VAL A 57 -2.95 4.05 0.90
CA VAL A 57 -2.41 5.37 0.59
C VAL A 57 -2.22 6.21 1.85
N ALA A 58 -1.26 7.14 1.81
CA ALA A 58 -0.99 8.04 2.92
C ALA A 58 -2.12 9.07 3.13
N SER A 59 -2.87 9.39 2.08
CA SER A 59 -4.01 10.29 2.18
C SER A 59 -5.09 9.99 1.15
N LYS A 60 -6.36 10.09 1.57
CA LYS A 60 -7.51 10.03 0.67
C LYS A 60 -7.59 11.19 -0.33
N TYR A 61 -6.78 12.23 -0.15
CA TYR A 61 -6.71 13.38 -1.05
C TYR A 61 -5.69 13.18 -2.18
N ASP A 62 -4.96 12.07 -2.18
CA ASP A 62 -4.10 11.70 -3.29
C ASP A 62 -4.93 11.33 -4.54
N ASP A 63 -4.30 11.33 -5.72
CA ASP A 63 -4.94 10.95 -6.98
C ASP A 63 -5.13 9.43 -7.07
N VAL A 64 -6.19 8.94 -6.43
CA VAL A 64 -6.50 7.51 -6.30
C VAL A 64 -7.31 6.95 -7.48
N TRP A 65 -7.70 7.80 -8.44
CA TRP A 65 -8.55 7.40 -9.57
C TRP A 65 -8.03 6.19 -10.37
N PRO A 66 -6.72 6.04 -10.64
CA PRO A 66 -6.23 4.87 -11.37
C PRO A 66 -6.61 3.54 -10.70
N PHE A 67 -6.60 3.47 -9.37
CA PHE A 67 -6.97 2.27 -8.63
C PHE A 67 -8.47 1.99 -8.70
N VAL A 68 -9.29 3.04 -8.72
CA VAL A 68 -10.75 2.92 -8.86
C VAL A 68 -11.12 2.36 -10.23
N GLU A 69 -10.50 2.87 -11.29
CA GLU A 69 -10.73 2.38 -12.66
C GLU A 69 -10.35 0.89 -12.78
N GLU A 70 -9.30 0.48 -12.08
CA GLU A 70 -8.84 -0.91 -11.99
C GLU A 70 -9.66 -1.78 -11.00
N SER A 71 -10.70 -1.20 -10.35
CA SER A 71 -11.51 -1.85 -9.31
C SER A 71 -10.70 -2.38 -8.12
N ILE A 72 -9.58 -1.70 -7.81
CA ILE A 72 -8.72 -1.98 -6.66
C ILE A 72 -9.24 -1.16 -5.46
N PRO A 73 -9.62 -1.81 -4.34
CA PRO A 73 -9.99 -1.11 -3.12
C PRO A 73 -8.88 -0.21 -2.59
N VAL A 74 -9.24 1.01 -2.18
CA VAL A 74 -8.30 2.01 -1.66
C VAL A 74 -8.55 2.23 -0.17
N LEU A 75 -7.50 2.07 0.64
CA LEU A 75 -7.50 2.30 2.07
C LEU A 75 -6.58 3.48 2.41
N GLU A 76 -6.98 4.33 3.36
CA GLU A 76 -6.18 5.43 3.88
C GLU A 76 -5.56 5.03 5.23
N ALA A 77 -4.24 5.24 5.36
CA ALA A 77 -3.48 5.16 6.61
C ALA A 77 -3.13 6.59 7.09
N PRO A 78 -3.97 7.22 7.93
CA PRO A 78 -3.82 8.65 8.25
C PRO A 78 -2.68 8.97 9.22
N ILE A 79 -2.16 7.97 9.95
CA ILE A 79 -1.15 8.16 11.01
C ILE A 79 0.08 7.29 10.77
N GLN A 80 -0.14 6.04 10.36
CA GLN A 80 0.90 5.03 10.17
C GLN A 80 1.82 5.42 9.02
N ARG A 81 3.13 5.21 9.20
CA ARG A 81 4.14 5.60 8.22
C ARG A 81 4.99 4.43 7.77
N TYR A 82 5.48 3.63 8.69
CA TYR A 82 6.33 2.50 8.35
C TYR A 82 5.49 1.31 7.90
N ILE A 83 6.09 0.43 7.10
CA ILE A 83 5.39 -0.74 6.54
C ILE A 83 4.74 -1.57 7.64
N ASP A 84 5.49 -1.89 8.71
CA ASP A 84 4.98 -2.70 9.82
C ASP A 84 3.77 -2.06 10.50
N ASP A 85 3.80 -0.74 10.76
CA ASP A 85 2.67 -0.01 11.35
C ASP A 85 1.43 -0.07 10.45
N VAL A 86 1.63 0.08 9.13
CA VAL A 86 0.54 0.06 8.14
C VAL A 86 -0.09 -1.33 8.07
N ILE A 87 0.73 -2.39 8.08
CA ILE A 87 0.26 -3.77 8.06
C ILE A 87 -0.44 -4.15 9.37
N GLU A 88 0.07 -3.69 10.51
CA GLU A 88 -0.58 -3.86 11.81
C GLU A 88 -1.96 -3.21 11.81
N ALA A 89 -2.06 -1.94 11.39
CA ALA A 89 -3.33 -1.24 11.28
C ALA A 89 -4.30 -1.91 10.29
N PHE A 90 -3.80 -2.50 9.20
CA PHE A 90 -4.61 -3.31 8.29
C PHE A 90 -5.20 -4.54 9.00
N LEU A 91 -4.37 -5.29 9.73
CA LEU A 91 -4.79 -6.50 10.47
C LEU A 91 -5.84 -6.17 11.56
N PHE A 92 -5.70 -5.03 12.23
CA PHE A 92 -6.67 -4.56 13.23
C PHE A 92 -7.88 -3.82 12.64
N LYS A 93 -7.93 -3.66 11.30
CA LYS A 93 -9.00 -2.94 10.58
C LYS A 93 -9.13 -1.47 11.01
N GLU A 94 -8.01 -0.81 11.25
CA GLU A 94 -7.93 0.60 11.65
C GLU A 94 -7.70 1.55 10.47
N LEU A 95 -7.50 1.01 9.27
CA LEU A 95 -7.44 1.79 8.03
C LEU A 95 -8.84 2.20 7.55
N TYR A 96 -8.92 3.36 6.89
CA TYR A 96 -10.19 3.92 6.44
C TYR A 96 -10.41 3.63 4.96
N GLU A 97 -11.55 3.07 4.59
CA GLU A 97 -11.92 2.94 3.18
C GLU A 97 -12.12 4.32 2.56
N VAL A 98 -11.42 4.57 1.44
CA VAL A 98 -11.62 5.79 0.65
C VAL A 98 -12.86 5.60 -0.21
N LYS A 99 -13.94 6.27 0.19
CA LYS A 99 -15.21 6.26 -0.53
C LYS A 99 -15.19 7.33 -1.60
N ILE A 100 -15.54 6.93 -2.82
CA ILE A 100 -15.44 7.71 -4.05
C ILE A 100 -16.80 7.79 -4.71
#